data_AF-A0A1W9ISV7-F1
#
_entry.id   AF-A0A1W9ISV7-F1
#
_cell.length_a   1.000
_cell.length_b   1.000
_cell.length_c   1.000
_cell.angle_alpha   90.00
_cell.angle_beta   90.00
_cell.angle_gamma   90.00
#
_symmetry.space_group_name_H-M   'P 1'
#
loop_
_entity.id
_entity.type
_entity.pdbx_description
1 polymer ?
#
loop_
_entity_poly.entity_id
_entity_poly.type
_entity_poly.pdbx_seq_one_letter_code
_entity_poly.pdbx_strand_id
1 'polypeptide(L)'
;MARKQMYYGPLPDPQDDYPNCRVVGEMIVVGSHKYLPVICKQCPKESAQVRIVAYSRAFIEAGGTLCKSCAGVPKGFKHGMSETRTYARWESMWHRVRHDEYYIKNKIGVEDPDWETFEGFYADMKNIPDDKESIDRIDNNRGYGKVLLEDGTRVLNCRWSDRIEQNNNTSANVFIKVDGERMTVAQAARKYGICPNSLSRRVNEGQNHDEAVRVLVEDRARDPLSEIAQRAGVSYRALWKRIKRGTSLTEALKSLKEKKGKPTIIHQVNAAGVSISAVKHRIRKYGMTLEQAIQDALGYQHRHQDGAAI
;
A
#
# COMPACT_ATOMS: atom_id res chain seq x y z
N MET A 1 25.69 46.13 -47.02
CA MET A 1 24.85 45.01 -47.50
C MET A 1 23.48 45.57 -47.86
N ALA A 2 23.06 45.39 -49.12
CA ALA A 2 21.82 45.96 -49.64
C ALA A 2 20.59 45.41 -48.87
N ARG A 3 19.76 46.30 -48.30
CA ARG A 3 18.42 45.93 -47.84
C ARG A 3 17.60 45.55 -49.07
N LYS A 4 17.43 44.25 -49.33
CA LYS A 4 16.44 43.76 -50.29
C LYS A 4 15.09 44.31 -49.85
N GLN A 5 14.52 45.17 -50.67
CA GLN A 5 13.14 45.61 -50.57
C GLN A 5 12.29 44.37 -50.91
N MET A 6 11.91 43.58 -49.91
CA MET A 6 11.05 42.42 -50.12
C MET A 6 9.65 42.94 -50.42
N TYR A 7 9.23 42.83 -51.67
CA TYR A 7 7.83 42.98 -52.07
C TYR A 7 7.04 41.85 -51.40
N TYR A 8 6.32 42.17 -50.33
CA TYR A 8 5.40 41.22 -49.71
C TYR A 8 4.11 41.21 -50.53
N GLY A 9 4.00 40.27 -51.47
CA GLY A 9 2.74 39.95 -52.13
C GLY A 9 1.66 39.52 -51.11
N PRO A 10 0.39 39.42 -51.55
CA PRO A 10 -0.71 39.03 -50.66
C PRO A 10 -0.40 37.73 -49.91
N LEU A 11 -0.86 37.64 -48.66
CA LEU A 11 -0.75 36.41 -47.89
C LEU A 11 -1.50 35.29 -48.64
N PRO A 12 -0.92 34.08 -48.72
CA PRO A 12 -1.62 32.94 -49.31
C PRO A 12 -2.87 32.60 -48.48
N ASP A 13 -3.73 31.75 -49.03
CA ASP A 13 -4.86 31.23 -48.28
C ASP A 13 -4.38 30.35 -47.11
N PRO A 14 -5.10 30.38 -45.97
CA PRO A 14 -4.74 29.60 -44.80
C PRO A 14 -4.92 28.11 -45.09
N GLN A 15 -3.98 27.31 -44.57
CA GLN A 15 -4.03 25.86 -44.63
C GLN A 15 -4.76 25.33 -43.40
N ASP A 16 -5.44 24.19 -43.53
CA ASP A 16 -6.13 23.55 -42.40
C ASP A 16 -5.17 23.10 -41.29
N ASP A 17 -3.91 22.86 -41.67
CA ASP A 17 -2.94 22.21 -40.82
C ASP A 17 -1.55 22.82 -41.01
N TYR A 18 -0.93 23.24 -39.89
CA TYR A 18 0.42 23.77 -39.83
C TYR A 18 1.28 22.88 -38.91
N PRO A 19 2.63 22.92 -39.04
CA PRO A 19 3.53 22.14 -38.19
C PRO A 19 3.23 22.24 -36.68
N ASN A 20 2.94 23.44 -36.17
CA ASN A 20 2.75 23.68 -34.73
C ASN A 20 1.29 23.70 -34.26
N CYS A 21 0.33 23.91 -35.15
CA CYS A 21 -1.08 24.07 -34.81
C CYS A 21 -2.02 23.63 -35.92
N ARG A 22 -3.27 23.34 -35.57
CA ARG A 22 -4.35 23.05 -36.53
C ARG A 22 -5.38 24.18 -36.52
N VAL A 23 -5.87 24.56 -37.69
CA VAL A 23 -6.98 25.52 -37.83
C VAL A 23 -8.29 24.80 -37.55
N VAL A 24 -9.15 25.40 -36.72
CA VAL A 24 -10.39 24.76 -36.25
C VAL A 24 -11.64 25.58 -36.56
N GLY A 25 -11.51 26.62 -37.38
CA GLY A 25 -12.61 27.47 -37.79
C GLY A 25 -12.18 28.45 -38.88
N GLU A 26 -13.15 29.21 -39.37
CA GLU A 26 -12.94 30.13 -40.50
C GLU A 26 -12.05 31.32 -40.14
N MET A 27 -11.44 31.93 -41.17
CA MET A 27 -10.64 33.13 -41.00
C MET A 27 -11.53 34.31 -40.59
N ILE A 28 -11.14 34.97 -39.50
CA ILE A 28 -11.81 36.16 -38.99
C ILE A 28 -11.09 37.38 -39.55
N VAL A 29 -11.82 38.26 -40.24
CA VAL A 29 -11.28 39.49 -40.83
C VAL A 29 -11.85 40.71 -40.08
N VAL A 30 -10.97 41.54 -39.53
CA VAL A 30 -11.34 42.78 -38.83
C VAL A 30 -10.53 43.93 -39.41
N GLY A 31 -11.18 44.75 -40.24
CA GLY A 31 -10.49 45.78 -41.03
C GLY A 31 -9.45 45.16 -41.97
N SER A 32 -8.19 45.60 -41.88
CA SER A 32 -7.06 45.03 -42.64
C SER A 32 -6.39 43.84 -41.95
N HIS A 33 -6.81 43.46 -40.74
CA HIS A 33 -6.20 42.39 -39.96
C HIS A 33 -6.94 41.06 -40.14
N LYS A 34 -6.18 39.98 -40.26
CA LYS A 34 -6.66 38.61 -40.44
C LYS A 34 -6.28 37.77 -39.24
N TYR A 35 -7.20 36.94 -38.75
CA TYR A 35 -7.01 36.07 -37.60
C TYR A 35 -7.49 34.66 -37.89
N LEU A 36 -6.86 33.67 -37.26
CA LEU A 36 -7.27 32.27 -37.34
C LEU A 36 -7.53 31.69 -35.93
N PRO A 37 -8.63 30.96 -35.74
CA PRO A 37 -8.82 30.11 -34.58
C PRO A 37 -8.01 28.82 -34.75
N VAL A 38 -7.06 28.59 -33.85
CA VAL A 38 -6.15 27.44 -33.91
C VAL A 38 -6.07 26.69 -32.59
N ILE A 39 -5.79 25.40 -32.66
CA ILE A 39 -5.42 24.56 -31.51
C ILE A 39 -3.95 24.15 -31.60
N CYS A 40 -3.27 24.13 -30.45
CA CYS A 40 -1.88 23.68 -30.36
C CYS A 40 -1.80 22.16 -30.55
N LYS A 41 -0.93 21.68 -31.44
CA LYS A 41 -0.76 20.24 -31.69
C LYS A 41 0.01 19.49 -30.60
N GLN A 42 0.77 20.21 -29.78
CA GLN A 42 1.52 19.63 -28.67
C GLN A 42 0.66 19.46 -27.40
N CYS A 43 -0.54 20.03 -27.38
CA CYS A 43 -1.48 19.81 -26.28
C CYS A 43 -2.27 18.51 -26.51
N PRO A 44 -2.56 17.73 -25.47
CA PRO A 44 -3.54 16.65 -25.54
C PRO A 44 -4.87 17.16 -26.11
N LYS A 45 -5.52 16.38 -26.98
CA LYS A 45 -6.76 16.79 -27.69
C LYS A 45 -7.86 17.27 -26.74
N GLU A 46 -7.92 16.71 -25.53
CA GLU A 46 -8.93 17.03 -24.50
C GLU A 46 -8.64 18.34 -23.75
N SER A 47 -7.41 18.86 -23.79
CA SER A 47 -6.99 20.09 -23.10
C SER A 47 -6.55 21.22 -24.03
N ALA A 48 -6.50 20.95 -25.34
CA ALA A 48 -6.12 21.92 -26.36
C ALA A 48 -7.17 23.03 -26.48
N GLN A 49 -6.88 24.21 -25.92
CA GLN A 49 -7.74 25.37 -26.02
C GLN A 49 -7.65 26.03 -27.40
N VAL A 50 -8.81 26.44 -27.93
CA VAL A 50 -8.88 27.26 -29.15
C VAL A 50 -8.32 28.65 -28.85
N ARG A 51 -7.38 29.11 -29.68
CA ARG A 51 -6.78 30.44 -29.59
C ARG A 51 -6.96 31.18 -30.89
N ILE A 52 -7.32 32.46 -30.80
CA ILE A 52 -7.37 33.35 -31.95
C ILE A 52 -5.99 34.00 -32.10
N VAL A 53 -5.35 33.80 -33.25
CA VAL A 53 -3.99 34.26 -33.51
C VAL A 53 -3.93 35.05 -34.81
N ALA A 54 -3.04 36.04 -34.87
CA ALA A 54 -2.89 36.87 -36.07
C ALA A 54 -2.31 36.04 -37.22
N TYR A 55 -3.04 36.00 -38.34
CA TYR A 55 -2.57 35.39 -39.56
C TYR A 55 -1.68 36.38 -40.32
N SER A 56 -0.39 36.08 -40.32
CA SER A 56 0.66 36.96 -40.85
C SER A 56 1.76 36.15 -41.52
N ARG A 57 2.66 36.83 -42.24
CA ARG A 57 3.82 36.17 -42.86
C ARG A 57 4.69 35.46 -41.82
N ALA A 58 4.92 36.10 -40.68
CA ALA A 58 5.68 35.53 -39.57
C ALA A 58 5.02 34.24 -39.00
N PHE A 59 3.69 34.19 -38.95
CA PHE A 59 2.97 32.97 -38.55
C PHE A 59 3.23 31.82 -39.54
N ILE A 60 3.18 32.11 -40.85
CA ILE A 60 3.40 31.11 -41.90
C ILE A 60 4.85 30.62 -41.87
N GLU A 61 5.82 31.54 -41.82
CA GLU A 61 7.26 31.23 -41.82
C GLU A 61 7.69 30.45 -40.56
N ALA A 62 7.02 30.69 -39.43
CA ALA A 62 7.23 29.91 -38.19
C ALA A 62 6.57 28.52 -38.21
N GLY A 63 5.80 28.17 -39.26
CA GLY A 63 5.03 26.93 -39.31
C GLY A 63 3.86 26.90 -38.32
N GLY A 64 3.24 28.04 -38.07
CA GLY A 64 2.17 28.21 -37.09
C GLY A 64 2.68 28.56 -35.68
N THR A 65 1.82 28.43 -34.67
CA THR A 65 2.11 28.86 -33.30
C THR A 65 1.80 27.78 -32.25
N LEU A 66 2.57 27.78 -31.16
CA LEU A 66 2.30 26.95 -29.99
C LEU A 66 1.56 27.75 -28.91
N CYS A 67 0.87 27.05 -28.00
CA CYS A 67 0.36 27.69 -26.78
C CYS A 67 1.51 28.13 -25.87
N LYS A 68 1.24 29.06 -24.94
CA LYS A 68 2.26 29.60 -24.04
C LYS A 68 2.94 28.51 -23.20
N SER A 69 2.23 27.44 -22.84
CA SER A 69 2.78 26.31 -22.09
C SER A 69 3.63 25.37 -22.94
N CYS A 70 3.37 25.28 -24.24
CA CYS A 70 4.14 24.46 -25.18
C CYS A 70 5.31 25.22 -25.82
N ALA A 71 5.26 26.55 -25.85
CA ALA A 71 6.33 27.39 -26.36
C ALA A 71 7.57 27.26 -25.44
N GLY A 72 8.59 26.55 -25.92
CA GLY A 72 9.84 26.27 -25.18
C GLY A 72 10.06 24.80 -24.84
N VAL A 73 9.11 23.93 -25.14
CA VAL A 73 9.24 22.49 -24.93
C VAL A 73 10.12 21.87 -26.05
N PRO A 74 11.12 21.02 -25.72
CA PRO A 74 12.07 20.50 -26.71
C PRO A 74 11.41 19.69 -27.84
N LYS A 75 12.02 19.72 -29.04
CA LYS A 75 11.66 18.82 -30.16
C LYS A 75 11.81 17.36 -29.71
N GLY A 76 10.70 16.62 -29.65
CA GLY A 76 10.63 15.24 -29.15
C GLY A 76 9.56 15.01 -28.08
N PHE A 77 8.92 16.07 -27.59
CA PHE A 77 7.76 15.98 -26.70
C PHE A 77 6.55 15.41 -27.44
N LYS A 78 6.23 14.13 -27.19
CA LYS A 78 5.14 13.41 -27.88
C LYS A 78 3.76 13.78 -27.32
N HIS A 79 3.55 13.49 -26.02
CA HIS A 79 2.24 13.65 -25.37
C HIS A 79 2.33 14.26 -23.96
N GLY A 80 3.53 14.60 -23.48
CA GLY A 80 3.74 15.25 -22.17
C GLY A 80 3.36 14.42 -20.94
N MET A 81 3.03 13.14 -21.12
CA MET A 81 2.60 12.24 -20.04
C MET A 81 3.65 11.17 -19.71
N SER A 82 4.88 11.29 -20.23
CA SER A 82 5.94 10.29 -20.05
C SER A 82 6.30 10.03 -18.58
N GLU A 83 6.05 11.00 -17.69
CA GLU A 83 6.29 10.89 -16.24
C GLU A 83 5.01 10.49 -15.46
N THR A 84 3.92 10.18 -16.14
CA THR A 84 2.65 9.81 -15.47
C THR A 84 2.58 8.34 -15.13
N ARG A 85 1.84 8.00 -14.06
CA ARG A 85 1.53 6.61 -13.69
C ARG A 85 0.91 5.84 -14.86
N THR A 86 -0.01 6.47 -15.59
CA THR A 86 -0.70 5.88 -16.73
C THR A 86 0.27 5.46 -17.85
N TYR A 87 1.20 6.34 -18.23
CA TYR A 87 2.22 6.03 -19.22
C TYR A 87 3.14 4.89 -18.77
N ALA A 88 3.58 4.92 -17.51
CA ALA A 88 4.40 3.85 -16.95
C ALA A 88 3.69 2.48 -17.02
N ARG A 89 2.35 2.42 -16.93
CA ARG A 89 1.59 1.16 -17.06
C ARG A 89 1.44 0.69 -18.49
N TRP A 90 1.24 1.59 -19.44
CA TRP A 90 1.26 1.25 -20.86
C TRP A 90 2.63 0.72 -21.29
N GLU A 91 3.72 1.37 -20.85
CA GLU A 91 5.08 0.88 -21.10
C GLU A 91 5.34 -0.48 -20.45
N SER A 92 4.91 -0.67 -19.19
CA SER A 92 5.01 -1.95 -18.50
C SER A 92 4.23 -3.08 -19.18
N MET A 93 3.06 -2.77 -19.76
CA MET A 93 2.27 -3.71 -20.57
C MET A 93 3.07 -4.15 -21.80
N TRP A 94 3.63 -3.20 -22.54
CA TRP A 94 4.48 -3.50 -23.70
C TRP A 94 5.74 -4.29 -23.32
N HIS A 95 6.33 -4.00 -22.17
CA HIS A 95 7.46 -4.77 -21.66
C HIS A 95 7.08 -6.25 -21.47
N ARG A 96 5.93 -6.55 -20.87
CA ARG A 96 5.44 -7.93 -20.71
C ARG A 96 5.23 -8.62 -22.05
N VAL A 97 4.49 -7.99 -22.96
CA VAL A 97 4.19 -8.57 -24.28
C VAL A 97 5.46 -8.89 -25.07
N ARG A 98 6.54 -8.11 -24.91
CA ARG A 98 7.78 -8.28 -25.67
C ARG A 98 8.83 -9.16 -25.01
N HIS A 99 8.86 -9.26 -23.68
CA HIS A 99 9.98 -9.87 -22.96
C HIS A 99 9.58 -10.94 -21.94
N ASP A 100 8.30 -11.04 -21.57
CA ASP A 100 7.86 -12.06 -20.61
C ASP A 100 7.66 -13.41 -21.30
N GLU A 101 8.36 -14.44 -20.83
CA GLU A 101 8.34 -15.79 -21.40
C GLU A 101 6.92 -16.39 -21.44
N TYR A 102 6.10 -16.14 -20.41
CA TYR A 102 4.73 -16.63 -20.37
C TYR A 102 3.89 -15.99 -21.49
N TYR A 103 4.04 -14.68 -21.73
CA TYR A 103 3.31 -13.98 -22.78
C TYR A 103 3.73 -14.45 -24.18
N ILE A 104 5.05 -14.57 -24.40
CA ILE A 104 5.61 -15.04 -25.67
C ILE A 104 5.15 -16.47 -25.97
N LYS A 105 5.28 -17.39 -24.99
CA LYS A 105 4.89 -18.80 -25.13
C LYS A 105 3.41 -18.98 -25.44
N ASN A 106 2.55 -18.18 -24.81
CA ASN A 106 1.10 -18.25 -25.01
C ASN A 106 0.58 -17.33 -26.12
N LYS A 107 1.48 -16.67 -26.88
CA LYS A 107 1.14 -15.75 -27.98
C LYS A 107 0.20 -14.61 -27.54
N ILE A 108 0.37 -14.13 -26.31
CA ILE A 108 -0.44 -13.05 -25.76
C ILE A 108 0.16 -11.71 -26.17
N GLY A 109 -0.55 -11.01 -27.06
CA GLY A 109 -0.16 -9.71 -27.61
C GLY A 109 -1.10 -8.55 -27.25
N VAL A 110 -0.93 -7.45 -27.98
CA VAL A 110 -1.92 -6.37 -28.08
C VAL A 110 -2.78 -6.67 -29.32
N GLU A 111 -4.10 -6.80 -29.14
CA GLU A 111 -5.03 -7.11 -30.24
C GLU A 111 -5.56 -5.85 -30.95
N ASP A 112 -5.54 -4.70 -30.27
CA ASP A 112 -6.01 -3.43 -30.80
C ASP A 112 -4.85 -2.60 -31.37
N PRO A 113 -4.77 -2.37 -32.70
CA PRO A 113 -3.71 -1.58 -33.31
C PRO A 113 -3.64 -0.14 -32.79
N ASP A 114 -4.76 0.42 -32.32
CA ASP A 114 -4.76 1.79 -31.78
C ASP A 114 -3.87 1.90 -30.53
N TRP A 115 -3.69 0.79 -29.80
CA TRP A 115 -2.88 0.71 -28.58
C TRP A 115 -1.37 0.59 -28.85
N GLU A 116 -0.93 0.56 -30.13
CA GLU A 116 0.47 0.76 -30.52
C GLU A 116 0.98 2.17 -30.17
N THR A 117 0.07 3.12 -30.03
CA THR A 117 0.36 4.48 -29.56
C THR A 117 -0.15 4.69 -28.14
N PHE A 118 0.52 5.54 -27.37
CA PHE A 118 0.05 5.89 -26.03
C PHE A 118 -1.29 6.64 -26.10
N GLU A 119 -1.50 7.43 -27.15
CA GLU A 119 -2.72 8.21 -27.37
C GLU A 119 -3.93 7.30 -27.58
N GLY A 120 -3.80 6.23 -28.37
CA GLY A 120 -4.90 5.27 -28.56
C GLY A 120 -5.18 4.46 -27.30
N PHE A 121 -4.14 4.05 -26.57
CA PHE A 121 -4.31 3.45 -25.24
C PHE A 121 -5.04 4.38 -24.26
N TYR A 122 -4.62 5.64 -24.19
CA TYR A 122 -5.16 6.63 -23.26
C TYR A 122 -6.60 7.01 -23.61
N ALA A 123 -6.98 6.98 -24.90
CA ALA A 123 -8.35 7.22 -25.33
C ALA A 123 -9.33 6.26 -24.66
N ASP A 124 -8.93 5.00 -24.47
CA ASP A 124 -9.76 3.95 -23.88
C ASP A 124 -9.61 3.86 -22.35
N MET A 125 -8.37 3.88 -21.85
CA MET A 125 -8.08 3.59 -20.43
C MET A 125 -8.15 4.82 -19.52
N LYS A 126 -7.97 6.03 -20.08
CA LYS A 126 -7.84 7.29 -19.34
C LYS A 126 -6.77 7.21 -18.24
N ASN A 127 -6.79 8.14 -17.30
CA ASN A 127 -5.90 8.12 -16.14
C ASN A 127 -6.18 6.90 -15.27
N ILE A 128 -5.11 6.27 -14.78
CA ILE A 128 -5.22 5.28 -13.72
C ILE A 128 -5.83 5.95 -12.47
N PRO A 129 -6.90 5.37 -11.88
CA PRO A 129 -7.44 5.86 -10.62
C PRO A 129 -6.44 5.74 -9.47
N ASP A 130 -6.59 6.58 -8.45
CA ASP A 130 -5.60 6.66 -7.38
C ASP A 130 -5.44 5.36 -6.60
N ASP A 131 -6.54 4.63 -6.42
CA ASP A 131 -6.61 3.36 -5.72
C ASP A 131 -6.05 2.18 -6.52
N LYS A 132 -5.84 2.31 -7.83
CA LYS A 132 -5.40 1.23 -8.71
C LYS A 132 -3.89 1.21 -8.93
N GLU A 133 -3.31 0.02 -9.12
CA GLU A 133 -1.86 -0.13 -9.25
C GLU A 133 -1.38 -0.64 -10.60
N SER A 134 -2.19 -1.40 -11.34
CA SER A 134 -1.75 -2.07 -12.58
C SER A 134 -2.88 -2.20 -13.61
N ILE A 135 -2.51 -2.62 -14.82
CA ILE A 135 -3.46 -2.99 -15.87
C ILE A 135 -3.57 -4.52 -15.94
N ASP A 136 -4.80 -5.02 -16.00
CA ASP A 136 -5.15 -6.43 -16.06
C ASP A 136 -6.06 -6.72 -17.26
N ARG A 137 -6.03 -7.98 -17.74
CA ARG A 137 -6.90 -8.46 -18.82
C ARG A 137 -8.18 -9.04 -18.21
N ILE A 138 -9.33 -8.74 -18.81
CA ILE A 138 -10.62 -9.25 -18.32
C ILE A 138 -10.77 -10.74 -18.67
N ASP A 139 -10.45 -11.10 -19.91
CA ASP A 139 -10.26 -12.46 -20.38
C ASP A 139 -8.77 -12.72 -20.62
N ASN A 140 -8.20 -13.63 -19.83
CA ASN A 140 -6.79 -14.02 -19.89
C ASN A 140 -6.42 -14.82 -21.16
N ASN A 141 -7.40 -15.38 -21.86
CA ASN A 141 -7.19 -16.09 -23.13
C ASN A 141 -7.05 -15.14 -24.32
N ARG A 142 -7.31 -13.84 -24.12
CA ARG A 142 -7.22 -12.79 -25.15
C ARG A 142 -6.09 -11.81 -24.85
N GLY A 143 -5.73 -11.01 -25.85
CA GLY A 143 -4.71 -9.96 -25.76
C GLY A 143 -5.21 -8.68 -25.06
N TYR A 144 -4.33 -7.67 -25.00
CA TYR A 144 -4.68 -6.34 -24.50
C TYR A 144 -5.42 -5.51 -25.57
N GLY A 145 -6.23 -4.55 -25.11
CA GLY A 145 -6.98 -3.63 -25.98
C GLY A 145 -8.42 -4.07 -26.21
N LYS A 146 -9.05 -3.50 -27.25
CA LYS A 146 -10.36 -3.96 -27.70
C LYS A 146 -10.23 -5.24 -28.52
N VAL A 147 -10.91 -6.29 -28.06
CA VAL A 147 -10.91 -7.60 -28.70
C VAL A 147 -12.13 -7.73 -29.60
N LEU A 148 -11.96 -8.37 -30.76
CA LEU A 148 -13.05 -8.66 -31.69
C LEU A 148 -13.80 -9.91 -31.22
N LEU A 149 -15.11 -9.77 -31.01
CA LEU A 149 -16.04 -10.87 -30.72
C LEU A 149 -16.58 -11.49 -32.00
N GLU A 150 -17.17 -12.69 -31.89
CA GLU A 150 -17.70 -13.46 -33.03
C GLU A 150 -18.82 -12.72 -33.78
N ASP A 151 -19.55 -11.84 -33.09
CA ASP A 151 -20.60 -10.99 -33.67
C ASP A 151 -20.07 -9.73 -34.38
N GLY A 152 -18.74 -9.58 -34.48
CA GLY A 152 -18.09 -8.44 -35.11
C GLY A 152 -17.95 -7.20 -34.23
N THR A 153 -18.41 -7.26 -32.97
CA THR A 153 -18.26 -6.14 -32.02
C THR A 153 -16.87 -6.11 -31.39
N ARG A 154 -16.43 -4.93 -30.97
CA ARG A 154 -15.16 -4.71 -30.28
C ARG A 154 -15.41 -4.32 -28.82
N VAL A 155 -14.92 -5.13 -27.89
CA VAL A 155 -15.09 -4.90 -26.45
C VAL A 155 -13.73 -4.73 -25.80
N LEU A 156 -13.61 -3.74 -24.92
CA LEU A 156 -12.38 -3.52 -24.16
C LEU A 156 -12.10 -4.71 -23.24
N ASN A 157 -10.97 -5.39 -23.45
CA ASN A 157 -10.54 -6.55 -22.65
C ASN A 157 -9.59 -6.16 -21.50
N CYS A 158 -9.60 -4.91 -21.07
CA CYS A 158 -8.62 -4.39 -20.11
C CYS A 158 -9.31 -3.57 -19.03
N ARG A 159 -8.75 -3.63 -17.82
CA ARG A 159 -9.20 -2.85 -16.67
C ARG A 159 -8.02 -2.43 -15.80
N TRP A 160 -8.20 -1.36 -15.04
CA TRP A 160 -7.31 -1.05 -13.94
C TRP A 160 -7.57 -2.02 -12.77
N SER A 161 -6.52 -2.56 -12.19
CA SER A 161 -6.58 -3.55 -11.12
C SER A 161 -5.74 -3.14 -9.93
N ASP A 162 -6.16 -3.59 -8.76
CA ASP A 162 -5.36 -3.52 -7.54
C ASP A 162 -4.36 -4.67 -7.52
N ARG A 163 -3.21 -4.46 -6.87
CA ARG A 163 -2.25 -5.53 -6.57
C ARG A 163 -2.88 -6.70 -5.81
N ILE A 164 -4.04 -6.49 -5.18
CA ILE A 164 -4.83 -7.51 -4.48
C ILE A 164 -5.66 -8.36 -5.46
N GLU A 165 -6.16 -7.81 -6.58
CA GLU A 165 -6.97 -8.56 -7.54
C GLU A 165 -6.14 -9.46 -8.45
N GLN A 166 -4.90 -9.07 -8.81
CA GLN A 166 -3.98 -9.97 -9.53
C GLN A 166 -3.60 -11.21 -8.71
N ASN A 167 -3.45 -11.07 -7.38
CA ASN A 167 -3.12 -12.19 -6.51
C ASN A 167 -4.29 -13.17 -6.27
N ASN A 168 -5.54 -12.79 -6.56
CA ASN A 168 -6.72 -13.67 -6.39
C ASN A 168 -7.06 -14.47 -7.66
N ASN A 169 -6.48 -14.12 -8.81
CA ASN A 169 -6.76 -14.74 -10.11
C ASN A 169 -5.62 -15.59 -10.68
N THR A 170 -4.52 -15.79 -9.94
CA THR A 170 -3.56 -16.82 -10.30
C THR A 170 -4.14 -18.19 -9.97
N SER A 171 -3.88 -19.19 -10.84
CA SER A 171 -4.30 -20.59 -10.71
C SER A 171 -3.80 -21.29 -9.42
N ALA A 172 -3.05 -20.60 -8.57
CA ALA A 172 -2.54 -21.06 -7.29
C ALA A 172 -3.52 -20.83 -6.11
N ASN A 173 -4.62 -20.11 -6.30
CA ASN A 173 -5.52 -19.79 -5.19
C ASN A 173 -6.45 -20.95 -4.83
N VAL A 174 -6.40 -21.36 -3.56
CA VAL A 174 -7.34 -22.33 -2.98
C VAL A 174 -8.70 -21.64 -2.78
N PHE A 175 -9.68 -22.07 -3.56
CA PHE A 175 -11.08 -21.68 -3.37
C PHE A 175 -11.71 -22.53 -2.28
N ILE A 176 -12.38 -21.86 -1.35
CA ILE A 176 -13.15 -22.49 -0.28
C ILE A 176 -14.61 -22.09 -0.40
N LYS A 177 -15.49 -22.94 0.14
CA LYS A 177 -16.92 -22.70 0.22
C LYS A 177 -17.29 -22.52 1.69
N VAL A 178 -17.73 -21.33 2.07
CA VAL A 178 -18.12 -20.99 3.46
C VAL A 178 -19.48 -20.30 3.40
N ASP A 179 -20.42 -20.73 4.22
CA ASP A 179 -21.82 -20.29 4.24
C ASP A 179 -22.51 -20.36 2.85
N GLY A 180 -22.14 -21.36 2.04
CA GLY A 180 -22.67 -21.53 0.69
C GLY A 180 -22.01 -20.67 -0.39
N GLU A 181 -21.18 -19.69 -0.03
CA GLU A 181 -20.47 -18.81 -0.96
C GLU A 181 -19.09 -19.34 -1.33
N ARG A 182 -18.73 -19.29 -2.62
CA ARG A 182 -17.39 -19.65 -3.10
C ARG A 182 -16.47 -18.43 -3.05
N MET A 183 -15.39 -18.51 -2.30
CA MET A 183 -14.44 -17.41 -2.10
C MET A 183 -13.00 -17.93 -1.92
N THR A 184 -11.99 -17.08 -2.09
CA THR A 184 -10.60 -17.45 -1.75
C THR A 184 -10.39 -17.46 -0.24
N VAL A 185 -9.38 -18.19 0.24
CA VAL A 185 -8.96 -18.16 1.66
C VAL A 185 -8.75 -16.72 2.15
N ALA A 186 -8.17 -15.85 1.32
CA ALA A 186 -7.94 -14.46 1.67
C ALA A 186 -9.24 -13.64 1.77
N GLN A 187 -10.21 -13.91 0.90
CA GLN A 187 -11.54 -13.28 0.97
C GLN A 187 -12.30 -13.71 2.23
N ALA A 188 -12.33 -15.01 2.55
CA ALA A 188 -12.91 -15.51 3.79
C ALA A 188 -12.22 -14.91 5.02
N ALA A 189 -10.89 -14.87 5.02
CA ALA A 189 -10.13 -14.31 6.13
C ALA A 189 -10.48 -12.84 6.39
N ARG A 190 -10.66 -12.03 5.35
CA ARG A 190 -11.15 -10.65 5.47
C ARG A 190 -12.60 -10.59 5.93
N LYS A 191 -13.49 -11.39 5.34
CA LYS A 191 -14.94 -11.41 5.65
C LYS A 191 -15.21 -11.74 7.12
N TYR A 192 -14.53 -12.77 7.64
CA TYR A 192 -14.71 -13.25 9.01
C TYR A 192 -13.70 -12.67 10.01
N GLY A 193 -12.79 -11.79 9.55
CA GLY A 193 -11.77 -11.17 10.40
C GLY A 193 -10.82 -12.17 11.05
N ILE A 194 -10.36 -13.19 10.33
CA ILE A 194 -9.46 -14.23 10.83
C ILE A 194 -8.12 -14.19 10.10
N CYS A 195 -7.08 -14.79 10.69
CA CYS A 195 -5.75 -14.82 10.07
C CYS A 195 -5.76 -15.71 8.81
N PRO A 196 -5.39 -15.19 7.61
CA PRO A 196 -5.36 -15.98 6.38
C PRO A 196 -4.48 -17.23 6.46
N ASN A 197 -3.33 -17.14 7.13
CA ASN A 197 -2.41 -18.27 7.27
C ASN A 197 -3.01 -19.39 8.14
N SER A 198 -3.74 -19.01 9.20
CA SER A 198 -4.42 -19.98 10.07
C SER A 198 -5.55 -20.69 9.34
N LEU A 199 -6.30 -19.98 8.51
CA LEU A 199 -7.34 -20.57 7.68
C LEU A 199 -6.74 -21.46 6.58
N SER A 200 -5.72 -20.98 5.87
CA SER A 200 -5.03 -21.75 4.82
C SER A 200 -4.49 -23.07 5.33
N ARG A 201 -3.88 -23.10 6.52
CA ARG A 201 -3.34 -24.32 7.12
C ARG A 201 -4.44 -25.36 7.35
N ARG A 202 -5.57 -24.94 7.93
CA ARG A 202 -6.71 -25.83 8.21
C ARG A 202 -7.32 -26.42 6.94
N VAL A 203 -7.45 -25.59 5.90
CA VAL A 203 -7.95 -26.01 4.58
C VAL A 203 -6.99 -27.02 3.94
N ASN A 204 -5.67 -26.78 4.01
CA ASN A 204 -4.67 -27.71 3.50
C ASN A 204 -4.60 -29.03 4.27
N GLU A 205 -4.96 -29.02 5.56
CA GLU A 205 -5.12 -30.22 6.40
C GLU A 205 -6.44 -30.98 6.11
N GLY A 206 -7.25 -30.52 5.15
CA GLY A 206 -8.50 -31.17 4.75
C GLY A 206 -9.68 -30.92 5.70
N GLN A 207 -9.60 -29.90 6.57
CA GLN A 207 -10.72 -29.54 7.44
C GLN A 207 -11.88 -28.98 6.62
N ASN A 208 -13.11 -29.23 7.10
CA ASN A 208 -14.30 -28.60 6.55
C ASN A 208 -14.18 -27.07 6.65
N HIS A 209 -14.52 -26.37 5.57
CA HIS A 209 -14.30 -24.93 5.43
C HIS A 209 -15.12 -24.10 6.43
N ASP A 210 -16.41 -24.44 6.59
CA ASP A 210 -17.31 -23.77 7.55
C ASP A 210 -16.81 -23.97 8.98
N GLU A 211 -16.40 -25.20 9.31
CA GLU A 211 -15.84 -25.54 10.61
C GLU A 211 -14.53 -24.79 10.90
N ALA A 212 -13.65 -24.72 9.91
CA ALA A 212 -12.36 -24.04 10.04
C ALA A 212 -12.52 -22.54 10.31
N VAL A 213 -13.50 -21.89 9.67
CA VAL A 213 -13.84 -20.49 9.92
C VAL A 213 -14.42 -20.32 11.31
N ARG A 214 -15.41 -21.15 11.69
CA ARG A 214 -16.07 -21.09 12.99
C ARG A 214 -15.08 -21.16 14.14
N VAL A 215 -14.20 -22.16 14.14
CA VAL A 215 -13.18 -22.34 15.21
C VAL A 215 -12.25 -21.14 15.32
N LEU A 216 -11.85 -20.54 14.19
CA LEU A 216 -10.96 -19.37 14.21
C LEU A 216 -11.65 -18.10 14.70
N VAL A 217 -12.94 -17.94 14.41
CA VAL A 217 -13.76 -16.84 14.95
C VAL A 217 -13.92 -17.01 16.47
N GLU A 218 -14.22 -18.22 16.94
CA GLU A 218 -14.32 -18.53 18.37
C GLU A 218 -12.98 -18.37 19.11
N ASP A 219 -11.86 -18.79 18.52
CA ASP A 219 -10.53 -18.61 19.08
C ASP A 219 -10.16 -17.12 19.21
N ARG A 220 -10.62 -16.27 18.28
CA ARG A 220 -10.44 -14.80 18.33
C ARG A 220 -11.36 -14.13 19.34
N ALA A 221 -12.54 -14.70 19.59
CA ALA A 221 -13.48 -14.20 20.60
C ALA A 221 -13.00 -14.43 22.05
N ARG A 222 -11.98 -15.27 22.25
CA ARG A 222 -11.33 -15.43 23.55
C ARG A 222 -10.31 -14.31 23.76
N ASP A 223 -10.43 -13.59 24.87
CA ASP A 223 -9.42 -12.60 25.27
C ASP A 223 -8.01 -13.24 25.21
N PRO A 224 -7.03 -12.60 24.55
CA PRO A 224 -5.67 -13.10 24.52
C PRO A 224 -5.14 -13.34 25.94
N LEU A 225 -4.35 -14.40 26.14
CA LEU A 225 -3.81 -14.73 27.47
C LEU A 225 -2.99 -13.58 28.08
N SER A 226 -2.40 -12.73 27.24
CA SER A 226 -1.73 -11.49 27.64
C SER A 226 -2.69 -10.48 28.28
N GLU A 227 -3.88 -10.31 27.71
CA GLU A 227 -4.90 -9.40 28.20
C GLU A 227 -5.56 -9.94 29.48
N ILE A 228 -5.82 -11.25 29.52
CA ILE A 228 -6.28 -11.93 30.75
C ILE A 228 -5.25 -11.76 31.86
N ALA A 229 -3.95 -11.91 31.56
CA ALA A 229 -2.88 -11.71 32.53
C ALA A 229 -2.81 -10.26 33.03
N GLN A 230 -2.93 -9.29 32.12
CA GLN A 230 -2.93 -7.86 32.44
C GLN A 230 -4.13 -7.49 33.34
N ARG A 231 -5.35 -7.86 32.95
CA ARG A 231 -6.57 -7.62 33.73
C ARG A 231 -6.51 -8.28 35.12
N ALA A 232 -5.89 -9.45 35.21
CA ALA A 232 -5.73 -10.15 36.47
C ALA A 232 -4.55 -9.66 37.34
N GLY A 233 -3.71 -8.75 36.83
CA GLY A 233 -2.53 -8.25 37.54
C GLY A 233 -1.45 -9.31 37.75
N VAL A 234 -1.34 -10.30 36.86
CA VAL A 234 -0.38 -11.41 36.97
C VAL A 234 0.60 -11.42 35.81
N SER A 235 1.78 -12.01 36.01
CA SER A 235 2.75 -12.17 34.93
C SER A 235 2.22 -13.11 33.85
N TYR A 236 2.11 -12.61 32.62
CA TYR A 236 1.80 -13.42 31.42
C TYR A 236 2.63 -14.70 31.36
N ARG A 237 3.95 -14.58 31.56
CA ARG A 237 4.88 -15.72 31.49
C ARG A 237 4.60 -16.76 32.57
N ALA A 238 4.18 -16.34 33.75
CA ALA A 238 3.86 -17.23 34.86
C ALA A 238 2.48 -17.90 34.70
N LEU A 239 1.53 -17.22 34.07
CA LEU A 239 0.21 -17.74 33.69
C LEU A 239 0.36 -18.79 32.56
N TRP A 240 1.07 -18.43 31.48
CA TRP A 240 1.36 -19.32 30.35
C TRP A 240 2.06 -20.62 30.78
N LYS A 241 3.03 -20.55 31.70
CA LYS A 241 3.77 -21.73 32.18
C LYS A 241 2.87 -22.74 32.90
N ARG A 242 1.78 -22.30 33.56
CA ARG A 242 0.83 -23.17 34.27
C ARG A 242 -0.14 -23.83 33.30
N ILE A 243 -0.68 -23.05 32.37
CA ILE A 243 -1.55 -23.57 31.31
C ILE A 243 -0.80 -24.59 30.45
N LYS A 244 0.46 -24.31 30.10
CA LYS A 244 1.33 -25.27 29.39
C LYS A 244 1.57 -26.58 30.15
N ARG A 245 1.42 -26.58 31.48
CA ARG A 245 1.55 -27.76 32.35
C ARG A 245 0.21 -28.45 32.63
N GLY A 246 -0.86 -28.03 31.95
CA GLY A 246 -2.19 -28.63 32.08
C GLY A 246 -3.06 -28.04 33.20
N THR A 247 -2.64 -26.94 33.85
CA THR A 247 -3.49 -26.26 34.84
C THR A 247 -4.57 -25.44 34.13
N SER A 248 -5.81 -25.50 34.63
CA SER A 248 -6.90 -24.69 34.06
C SER A 248 -6.64 -23.18 34.25
N LEU A 249 -7.22 -22.34 33.40
CA LEU A 249 -7.01 -20.88 33.44
C LEU A 249 -7.41 -20.28 34.81
N THR A 250 -8.54 -20.73 35.36
CA THR A 250 -9.08 -20.27 36.64
C THR A 250 -8.16 -20.64 37.81
N GLU A 251 -7.70 -21.89 37.88
CA GLU A 251 -6.75 -22.35 38.90
C GLU A 251 -5.39 -21.65 38.76
N ALA A 252 -4.95 -21.44 37.52
CA ALA A 252 -3.69 -20.77 37.24
C ALA A 252 -3.71 -19.31 37.72
N LEU A 253 -4.80 -18.59 37.49
CA LEU A 253 -5.01 -17.23 38.00
C LEU A 253 -5.07 -17.18 39.53
N LYS A 254 -5.82 -18.11 40.15
CA LYS A 254 -5.93 -18.21 41.62
C LYS A 254 -4.56 -18.43 42.28
N SER A 255 -3.82 -19.44 41.82
CA SER A 255 -2.49 -19.77 42.36
C SER A 255 -1.43 -18.69 42.15
N LEU A 256 -1.65 -17.76 41.22
CA LEU A 256 -0.77 -16.61 40.99
C LEU A 256 -1.08 -15.44 41.91
N LYS A 257 -2.36 -15.17 42.18
CA LYS A 257 -2.77 -14.12 43.11
C LYS A 257 -2.40 -14.45 44.56
N GLU A 258 -2.39 -15.73 44.91
CA GLU A 258 -2.05 -16.19 46.27
C GLU A 258 -0.53 -16.19 46.55
N LYS A 259 0.34 -16.18 45.51
CA LYS A 259 1.81 -16.15 45.68
C LYS A 259 2.35 -14.73 45.89
N LYS A 260 2.05 -14.11 47.04
CA LYS A 260 3.03 -13.20 47.67
C LYS A 260 4.11 -14.08 48.30
N GLY A 261 5.24 -14.26 47.62
CA GLY A 261 6.36 -15.05 48.17
C GLY A 261 6.78 -14.53 49.54
N LYS A 262 7.20 -15.41 50.47
CA LYS A 262 7.78 -15.00 51.75
C LYS A 262 8.83 -13.93 51.49
N PRO A 263 8.80 -12.76 52.17
CA PRO A 263 9.74 -11.67 51.90
C PRO A 263 11.17 -12.20 52.00
N THR A 264 12.04 -11.81 51.07
CA THR A 264 13.45 -12.24 51.13
C THR A 264 14.09 -11.74 52.43
N ILE A 265 15.13 -12.43 52.92
CA ILE A 265 15.90 -12.01 54.12
C ILE A 265 16.27 -10.52 54.03
N ILE A 266 16.64 -10.05 52.83
CA ILE A 266 16.96 -8.64 52.56
C ILE A 266 15.77 -7.72 52.83
N HIS A 267 14.56 -8.05 52.35
CA HIS A 267 13.36 -7.25 52.61
C HIS A 267 13.00 -7.23 54.09
N GLN A 268 13.11 -8.37 54.78
CA GLN A 268 12.83 -8.45 56.22
C GLN A 268 13.80 -7.60 57.04
N VAL A 269 15.09 -7.64 56.68
CA VAL A 269 16.16 -6.88 57.32
C VAL A 269 16.04 -5.39 57.06
N ASN A 270 15.78 -4.99 55.81
CA ASN A 270 15.59 -3.58 55.45
C ASN A 270 14.33 -2.98 56.10
N ALA A 271 13.23 -3.75 56.18
CA ALA A 271 12.01 -3.32 56.86
C ALA A 271 12.21 -3.11 58.37
N ALA A 272 13.11 -3.87 58.98
CA ALA A 272 13.49 -3.71 60.38
C ALA A 272 14.51 -2.57 60.60
N GLY A 273 14.98 -1.88 59.55
CA GLY A 273 15.93 -0.76 59.69
C GLY A 273 17.34 -1.15 60.12
N VAL A 274 17.70 -2.44 60.07
CA VAL A 274 19.03 -2.93 60.50
C VAL A 274 19.93 -3.27 59.31
N SER A 275 21.24 -3.16 59.52
CA SER A 275 22.23 -3.49 58.48
C SER A 275 22.25 -4.99 58.18
N ILE A 276 22.16 -5.35 56.89
CA ILE A 276 22.25 -6.74 56.43
C ILE A 276 23.57 -7.42 56.81
N SER A 277 24.66 -6.66 56.86
CA SER A 277 25.97 -7.17 57.30
C SER A 277 25.94 -7.54 58.78
N ALA A 278 25.24 -6.75 59.59
CA ALA A 278 25.08 -6.98 61.03
C ALA A 278 24.24 -8.24 61.32
N VAL A 279 23.19 -8.48 60.53
CA VAL A 279 22.34 -9.68 60.64
C VAL A 279 23.09 -10.93 60.13
N LYS A 280 23.77 -10.84 58.98
CA LYS A 280 24.58 -11.96 58.45
C LYS A 280 25.72 -12.37 59.38
N HIS A 281 26.39 -11.40 60.00
CA HIS A 281 27.45 -11.67 60.98
C HIS A 281 26.90 -12.48 62.16
N ARG A 282 25.74 -12.11 62.68
CA ARG A 282 25.11 -12.78 63.83
C ARG A 282 24.70 -14.21 63.52
N ILE A 283 24.08 -14.43 62.37
CA ILE A 283 23.71 -15.77 61.90
C ILE A 283 24.97 -16.64 61.74
N ARG A 284 26.03 -16.12 61.10
CA ARG A 284 27.26 -16.88 60.82
C ARG A 284 28.11 -17.15 62.06
N LYS A 285 28.23 -16.18 62.97
CA LYS A 285 29.14 -16.26 64.12
C LYS A 285 28.48 -16.85 65.36
N TYR A 286 27.20 -16.58 65.59
CA TYR A 286 26.48 -16.98 66.80
C TYR A 286 25.38 -18.01 66.54
N GLY A 287 25.20 -18.47 65.29
CA GLY A 287 24.21 -19.49 64.94
C GLY A 287 22.75 -19.06 65.15
N MET A 288 22.51 -17.75 65.26
CA MET A 288 21.19 -17.19 65.56
C MET A 288 20.19 -17.43 64.41
N THR A 289 18.90 -17.55 64.76
CA THR A 289 17.84 -17.47 63.76
C THR A 289 17.74 -16.05 63.19
N LEU A 290 17.10 -15.89 62.03
CA LEU A 290 16.94 -14.58 61.40
C LEU A 290 16.25 -13.55 62.30
N GLU A 291 15.21 -13.98 63.03
CA GLU A 291 14.46 -13.13 63.96
C GLU A 291 15.32 -12.71 65.15
N GLN A 292 16.06 -13.64 65.75
CA GLN A 292 17.01 -13.35 66.83
C GLN A 292 18.12 -12.39 66.39
N ALA A 293 18.65 -12.59 65.18
CA ALA A 293 19.70 -11.74 64.62
C ALA A 293 19.22 -10.31 64.32
N ILE A 294 17.95 -10.12 63.92
CA ILE A 294 17.34 -8.80 63.72
C ILE A 294 17.13 -8.10 65.07
N GLN A 295 16.57 -8.80 66.06
CA GLN A 295 16.29 -8.22 67.38
C GLN A 295 17.58 -7.82 68.12
N ASP A 296 18.62 -8.64 68.09
CA ASP A 296 19.90 -8.30 68.71
C ASP A 296 20.59 -7.11 68.00
N ALA A 297 20.45 -7.01 66.66
CA ALA A 297 20.99 -5.88 65.90
C ALA A 297 20.27 -4.56 66.24
N LEU A 298 18.94 -4.60 66.40
CA LEU A 298 18.13 -3.46 66.86
C LEU A 298 18.55 -3.02 68.27
N GLY A 299 18.65 -3.95 69.21
CA GLY A 299 19.05 -3.66 70.59
C GLY A 299 20.47 -3.10 70.72
N TYR A 300 21.37 -3.41 69.78
CA TYR A 300 22.70 -2.79 69.72
C TYR A 300 22.65 -1.33 69.20
N GLN A 301 21.82 -1.02 68.21
CA GLN A 301 21.68 0.34 67.68
C GLN A 301 21.12 1.31 68.72
N HIS A 302 20.11 0.90 69.50
CA HIS A 302 19.53 1.74 70.56
C HIS A 302 20.55 2.07 71.66
N ARG A 303 21.31 1.08 72.14
CA ARG A 303 22.35 1.28 73.18
C ARG A 303 23.47 2.24 72.77
N HIS A 304 23.76 2.35 71.47
CA HIS A 304 24.78 3.29 70.96
C HIS A 304 24.24 4.71 70.72
N GLN A 305 22.93 4.86 70.47
CA GLN A 305 22.31 6.19 70.38
C GLN A 305 22.16 6.84 71.76
N ASP A 306 21.83 6.06 72.80
CA ASP A 306 21.69 6.56 74.17
C ASP A 306 23.03 6.86 74.86
N GLY A 307 24.13 6.25 74.40
CA GLY A 307 25.49 6.49 74.93
C GLY A 307 26.22 7.68 74.31
N ALA A 308 25.65 8.33 73.29
CA ALA A 308 26.24 9.49 72.60
C ALA A 308 25.66 10.84 73.07
N ALA A 309 24.84 10.84 74.12
CA ALA A 309 24.14 12.01 74.67
C ALA A 309 24.61 12.40 76.09
N ILE A 310 25.88 12.16 76.43
CA ILE A 310 26.53 12.66 77.66
C ILE A 310 27.78 13.46 77.26
#